data_AF-A0A3N5VHM0-F1
#
_entry.id   AF-A0A3N5VHM0-F1
#
_cell.length_a   1.000
_cell.length_b   1.000
_cell.length_c   1.000
_cell.angle_alpha   90.00
_cell.angle_beta   90.00
_cell.angle_gamma   90.00
#
_symmetry.space_group_name_H-M   'P 1'
#
loop_
_entity.id
_entity.type
_entity.pdbx_description
1 polymer ?
#
loop_
_entity_poly.entity_id
_entity_poly.type
_entity_poly.pdbx_seq_one_letter_code
_entity_poly.pdbx_strand_id
1 'polypeptide(L)'
;MKSRTSFRYKTLPAIALLCSASLPELQAQDAPTAPPAAENQGADQADVLDSLGRTAERFVAAFNGRDAAAIAALFTPLGVIVGSDGETLIGRQEINDYHSRLFAGENVPMIAVEASDVEIIAPGMAVEDGVVHLTFADDEPVRSISYTVIHAKPAGGSWLMASSRSLAEVTTLSERIKPLHWLIGEWTLEGEDGLRIDMVINLDDREKYLLGEALVTDAISDSQTVNLRIGWNPATSSVYWWTFDSDGGNACGPWARRGDEWVVNSTGITADAEVTASSQAILRDGDSMVWTTSQRMLACEALPDLTYRFVRRAPDPISLLSPEDAGQADKVEPATATDGK
;
A
#
# COMPACT_ATOMS: atom_id res chain seq x y z
N MET A 1 29.63 30.08 -29.79
CA MET A 1 28.25 30.34 -29.30
C MET A 1 27.55 28.97 -29.28
N LYS A 2 26.94 28.40 -28.23
CA LYS A 2 26.55 28.76 -26.83
C LYS A 2 26.56 27.43 -26.01
N SER A 3 26.58 27.35 -24.66
CA SER A 3 26.83 28.31 -23.57
C SER A 3 26.91 27.60 -22.19
N ARG A 4 27.99 27.86 -21.42
CA ARG A 4 28.10 27.82 -19.93
C ARG A 4 28.06 26.48 -19.14
N THR A 5 29.14 26.25 -18.37
CA THR A 5 29.22 26.15 -16.87
C THR A 5 27.95 25.72 -16.10
N SER A 6 28.01 24.89 -15.05
CA SER A 6 28.90 25.03 -13.87
C SER A 6 29.13 23.75 -13.01
N PHE A 7 30.07 23.86 -12.05
CA PHE A 7 30.61 22.78 -11.20
C PHE A 7 29.94 22.68 -9.81
N ARG A 8 30.13 21.54 -9.12
CA ARG A 8 29.79 21.28 -7.70
C ARG A 8 30.76 21.98 -6.72
N TYR A 9 30.32 22.25 -5.47
CA TYR A 9 30.99 21.99 -4.16
C TYR A 9 30.19 22.71 -3.02
N LYS A 10 29.59 21.98 -2.05
CA LYS A 10 30.01 21.66 -0.66
C LYS A 10 30.06 22.80 0.40
N THR A 11 29.61 22.42 1.61
CA THR A 11 29.98 22.84 2.99
C THR A 11 29.33 24.04 3.70
N LEU A 12 28.96 23.79 4.96
CA LEU A 12 28.59 24.72 6.04
C LEU A 12 29.78 25.57 6.52
N PRO A 13 29.56 26.66 7.28
CA PRO A 13 29.76 26.56 8.73
C PRO A 13 28.75 27.35 9.60
N ALA A 14 28.76 27.08 10.90
CA ALA A 14 28.07 27.87 11.92
C ALA A 14 28.89 29.09 12.38
N ILE A 15 28.22 30.15 12.83
CA ILE A 15 28.83 31.23 13.63
C ILE A 15 27.90 31.54 14.80
N ALA A 16 28.44 31.44 16.02
CA ALA A 16 27.86 32.05 17.21
C ALA A 16 28.65 33.32 17.54
N LEU A 17 27.98 34.39 17.96
CA LEU A 17 28.63 35.54 18.57
C LEU A 17 27.75 36.10 19.70
N LEU A 18 28.34 36.23 20.89
CA LEU A 18 27.71 36.88 22.04
C LEU A 18 27.79 38.40 21.91
N CYS A 19 26.72 39.10 22.30
CA CYS A 19 26.76 40.51 22.66
C CYS A 19 25.83 40.76 23.86
N SER A 20 26.39 41.30 24.93
CA SER A 20 25.70 41.54 26.21
C SER A 20 25.39 43.03 26.38
N ALA A 21 24.14 43.40 26.66
CA ALA A 21 23.80 44.70 27.26
C ALA A 21 22.40 44.71 27.90
N SER A 22 22.37 44.95 29.22
CA SER A 22 21.39 45.71 30.00
C SER A 22 19.90 45.73 29.61
N LEU A 23 19.08 45.06 30.42
CA LEU A 23 17.64 45.30 30.54
C LEU A 23 17.34 46.69 31.13
N PRO A 24 16.43 47.48 30.53
CA PRO A 24 15.66 48.49 31.26
C PRO A 24 14.48 47.81 31.97
N GLU A 25 14.30 48.12 33.24
CA GLU A 25 13.17 47.65 34.06
C GLU A 25 11.89 48.37 33.63
N LEU A 26 11.16 47.79 32.66
CA LEU A 26 9.86 48.31 32.24
C LEU A 26 8.80 47.90 33.27
N GLN A 27 8.16 48.92 33.85
CA GLN A 27 7.17 48.76 34.92
C GLN A 27 6.03 47.82 34.49
N ALA A 28 5.59 46.96 35.41
CA ALA A 28 4.38 46.17 35.23
C ALA A 28 3.17 47.10 35.08
N GLN A 29 2.73 47.32 33.83
CA GLN A 29 1.34 47.67 33.58
C GLN A 29 0.49 46.43 33.82
N ASP A 30 -0.55 46.57 34.64
CA ASP A 30 -1.54 45.51 34.83
C ASP A 30 -2.07 45.07 33.47
N ALA A 31 -1.75 43.83 33.08
CA ALA A 31 -2.30 43.23 31.88
C ALA A 31 -3.82 43.13 32.07
N PRO A 32 -4.64 43.63 31.12
CA PRO A 32 -6.08 43.46 31.21
C PRO A 32 -6.38 41.96 31.23
N THR A 33 -7.10 41.52 32.26
CA THR A 33 -7.46 40.12 32.48
C THR A 33 -8.08 39.56 31.20
N ALA A 34 -7.49 38.49 30.65
CA ALA A 34 -8.03 37.84 29.46
C ALA A 34 -9.51 37.47 29.71
N PRO A 35 -10.45 37.80 28.80
CA PRO A 35 -11.85 37.46 28.99
C PRO A 35 -12.02 35.92 29.07
N PRO A 36 -12.96 35.40 29.88
CA PRO A 36 -13.23 33.96 30.01
C PRO A 36 -13.84 33.32 28.74
N ALA A 37 -13.78 34.01 27.60
CA ALA A 37 -14.27 33.54 26.31
C ALA A 37 -13.31 32.56 25.62
N ALA A 38 -11.99 32.74 25.79
CA ALA A 38 -10.99 31.91 25.11
C ALA A 38 -11.00 30.44 25.60
N GLU A 39 -11.11 30.24 26.92
CA GLU A 39 -11.20 28.89 27.51
C GLU A 39 -12.52 28.19 27.18
N ASN A 40 -13.65 28.93 27.21
CA ASN A 40 -14.96 28.39 26.84
C ASN A 40 -15.06 28.03 25.34
N GLN A 41 -14.45 28.80 24.44
CA GLN A 41 -14.45 28.48 22.99
C GLN A 41 -13.65 27.21 22.68
N GLY A 42 -12.51 26.99 23.35
CA GLY A 42 -11.75 25.75 23.19
C GLY A 42 -12.47 24.51 23.74
N ALA A 43 -13.19 24.65 24.86
CA ALA A 43 -14.01 23.57 25.42
C ALA A 43 -15.21 23.21 24.52
N ASP A 44 -15.97 24.21 24.05
CA ASP A 44 -17.12 24.01 23.15
C ASP A 44 -16.69 23.37 21.81
N GLN A 45 -15.52 23.75 21.28
CA GLN A 45 -14.94 23.10 20.09
C GLN A 45 -14.58 21.64 20.34
N ALA A 46 -13.95 21.30 21.48
CA ALA A 46 -13.60 19.93 21.82
C ALA A 46 -14.83 19.02 21.98
N ASP A 47 -15.88 19.51 22.65
CA ASP A 47 -17.16 18.80 22.80
C ASP A 47 -17.88 18.57 21.45
N VAL A 48 -17.76 19.52 20.51
CA VAL A 48 -18.26 19.34 19.14
C VAL A 48 -17.49 18.24 18.41
N LEU A 49 -16.16 18.25 18.45
CA LEU A 49 -15.31 17.26 17.80
C LEU A 49 -15.55 15.84 18.34
N ASP A 50 -15.66 15.68 19.66
CA ASP A 50 -16.03 14.40 20.29
C ASP A 50 -17.43 13.91 19.84
N SER A 51 -18.40 14.81 19.71
CA SER A 51 -19.74 14.43 19.23
C SER A 51 -19.78 14.07 17.75
N LEU A 52 -18.87 14.60 16.93
CA LEU A 52 -18.72 14.22 15.51
C LEU A 52 -17.98 12.88 15.40
N GLY A 53 -16.93 12.65 16.17
CA GLY A 53 -16.26 11.34 16.28
C GLY A 53 -17.26 10.22 16.65
N ARG A 54 -18.11 10.45 17.66
CA ARG A 54 -19.20 9.52 18.03
C ARG A 54 -20.27 9.33 16.95
N THR A 55 -20.34 10.20 15.94
CA THR A 55 -21.23 10.03 14.77
C THR A 55 -20.55 9.13 13.72
N ALA A 56 -19.25 9.30 13.48
CA ALA A 56 -18.46 8.40 12.64
C ALA A 56 -18.40 6.97 13.21
N GLU A 57 -18.18 6.81 14.52
CA GLU A 57 -18.23 5.51 15.20
C GLU A 57 -19.57 4.78 14.99
N ARG A 58 -20.69 5.51 15.10
CA ARG A 58 -22.03 4.96 14.86
C ARG A 58 -22.25 4.57 13.41
N PHE A 59 -21.71 5.34 12.46
CA PHE A 59 -21.79 5.00 11.04
C PHE A 59 -21.02 3.71 10.73
N VAL A 60 -19.78 3.60 11.22
CA VAL A 60 -18.96 2.39 11.11
C VAL A 60 -19.65 1.19 11.75
N ALA A 61 -20.16 1.34 12.97
CA ALA A 61 -20.88 0.28 13.68
C ALA A 61 -22.16 -0.15 12.95
N ALA A 62 -22.95 0.79 12.40
CA ALA A 62 -24.15 0.48 11.64
C ALA A 62 -23.84 -0.23 10.31
N PHE A 63 -22.82 0.22 9.57
CA PHE A 63 -22.42 -0.40 8.31
C PHE A 63 -21.84 -1.81 8.50
N ASN A 64 -20.97 -1.98 9.49
CA ASN A 64 -20.38 -3.28 9.83
C ASN A 64 -21.40 -4.23 10.47
N GLY A 65 -22.40 -3.68 11.18
CA GLY A 65 -23.56 -4.42 11.70
C GLY A 65 -24.68 -4.66 10.68
N ARG A 66 -24.53 -4.20 9.44
CA ARG A 66 -25.52 -4.31 8.34
C ARG A 66 -26.88 -3.65 8.65
N ASP A 67 -26.90 -2.62 9.49
CA ASP A 67 -28.09 -1.88 9.90
C ASP A 67 -28.32 -0.65 9.01
N ALA A 68 -29.01 -0.85 7.89
CA ALA A 68 -29.39 0.20 6.95
C ALA A 68 -30.29 1.29 7.58
N ALA A 69 -31.11 0.93 8.58
CA ALA A 69 -32.00 1.86 9.24
C ALA A 69 -31.24 2.79 10.19
N ALA A 70 -30.26 2.25 10.93
CA ALA A 70 -29.34 3.04 11.73
C ALA A 70 -28.48 3.98 10.88
N ILE A 71 -27.98 3.54 9.72
CA ILE A 71 -27.29 4.43 8.76
C ILE A 71 -28.21 5.59 8.36
N ALA A 72 -29.41 5.30 7.88
CA ALA A 72 -30.36 6.32 7.45
C ALA A 72 -30.75 7.30 8.59
N ALA A 73 -30.80 6.82 9.84
CA ALA A 73 -31.08 7.65 11.01
C ALA A 73 -29.99 8.70 11.31
N LEU A 74 -28.73 8.44 10.93
CA LEU A 74 -27.60 9.38 11.10
C LEU A 74 -27.62 10.55 10.11
N PHE A 75 -28.40 10.46 9.02
CA PHE A 75 -28.59 11.57 8.08
C PHE A 75 -29.72 12.50 8.53
N THR A 76 -29.71 13.75 8.07
CA THR A 76 -30.89 14.63 8.17
C THR A 76 -32.07 14.07 7.36
N PRO A 77 -33.32 14.52 7.57
CA PRO A 77 -34.47 14.02 6.80
C PRO A 77 -34.33 14.15 5.26
N LEU A 78 -33.61 15.19 4.82
CA LEU A 78 -33.29 15.47 3.42
C LEU A 78 -31.79 15.21 3.10
N GLY A 79 -31.14 14.37 3.90
CA GLY A 79 -29.71 14.10 3.76
C GLY A 79 -29.40 13.46 2.41
N VAL A 80 -28.25 13.82 1.82
CA VAL A 80 -27.84 13.35 0.49
C VAL A 80 -26.59 12.48 0.58
N ILE A 81 -26.54 11.41 -0.21
CA ILE A 81 -25.30 10.67 -0.50
C ILE A 81 -25.01 10.81 -1.99
N VAL A 82 -23.77 11.14 -2.35
CA VAL A 82 -23.26 11.12 -3.73
C VAL A 82 -22.13 10.11 -3.84
N GLY A 83 -22.36 9.05 -4.61
CA GLY A 83 -21.39 7.99 -4.90
C GLY A 83 -20.26 8.47 -5.83
N SER A 84 -19.18 7.69 -5.91
CA SER A 84 -18.02 7.97 -6.77
C SER A 84 -18.34 7.82 -8.28
N ASP A 85 -19.42 7.11 -8.61
CA ASP A 85 -20.00 6.96 -9.94
C ASP A 85 -20.99 8.08 -10.29
N GLY A 86 -21.34 8.94 -9.33
CA GLY A 86 -22.35 9.98 -9.46
C GLY A 86 -23.78 9.55 -9.10
N GLU A 87 -24.02 8.31 -8.65
CA GLU A 87 -25.33 7.94 -8.09
C GLU A 87 -25.64 8.87 -6.91
N THR A 88 -26.86 9.39 -6.85
CA THR A 88 -27.29 10.33 -5.82
C THR A 88 -28.53 9.79 -5.11
N LEU A 89 -28.44 9.64 -3.80
CA LEU A 89 -29.53 9.20 -2.92
C LEU A 89 -30.02 10.39 -2.11
N ILE A 90 -31.33 10.63 -2.09
CA ILE A 90 -31.94 11.81 -1.46
C ILE A 90 -32.93 11.38 -0.37
N GLY A 91 -32.62 11.79 0.86
CA GLY A 91 -33.44 11.54 2.04
C GLY A 91 -33.28 10.13 2.61
N ARG A 92 -33.76 9.97 3.84
CA ARG A 92 -33.53 8.75 4.64
C ARG A 92 -34.06 7.47 4.01
N GLN A 93 -35.16 7.54 3.24
CA GLN A 93 -35.76 6.37 2.61
C GLN A 93 -34.85 5.78 1.52
N GLU A 94 -34.37 6.61 0.59
CA GLU A 94 -33.47 6.15 -0.48
C GLU A 94 -32.13 5.65 0.09
N ILE A 95 -31.60 6.31 1.12
CA ILE A 95 -30.39 5.87 1.84
C ILE A 95 -30.60 4.50 2.49
N ASN A 96 -31.74 4.29 3.16
CA ASN A 96 -32.09 2.99 3.74
C ASN A 96 -32.19 1.90 2.66
N ASP A 97 -32.91 2.18 1.57
CA ASP A 97 -33.23 1.19 0.54
C ASP A 97 -32.01 0.85 -0.34
N TYR A 98 -31.06 1.79 -0.49
CA TYR A 98 -29.74 1.50 -1.03
C TYR A 98 -28.93 0.56 -0.13
N HIS A 99 -28.75 0.91 1.15
CA HIS A 99 -27.95 0.11 2.07
C HIS A 99 -28.57 -1.28 2.32
N SER A 100 -29.90 -1.38 2.35
CA SER A 100 -30.62 -2.65 2.45
C SER A 100 -30.35 -3.57 1.26
N ARG A 101 -30.27 -3.01 0.03
CA ARG A 101 -29.90 -3.76 -1.18
C ARG A 101 -28.41 -4.15 -1.16
N LEU A 102 -27.54 -3.23 -0.77
CA LEU A 102 -26.10 -3.48 -0.63
C LEU A 102 -25.83 -4.63 0.34
N PHE A 103 -26.45 -4.61 1.53
CA PHE A 103 -26.26 -5.60 2.58
C PHE A 103 -26.90 -6.97 2.31
N ALA A 104 -27.73 -7.08 1.25
CA ALA A 104 -28.24 -8.36 0.75
C ALA A 104 -27.31 -9.02 -0.28
N GLY A 105 -26.19 -8.38 -0.65
CA GLY A 105 -25.17 -8.94 -1.55
C GLY A 105 -24.22 -9.93 -0.87
N GLU A 106 -23.44 -10.66 -1.67
CA GLU A 106 -22.57 -11.75 -1.17
C GLU A 106 -21.16 -11.27 -0.77
N ASN A 107 -20.59 -10.25 -1.43
CA ASN A 107 -19.27 -9.68 -1.10
C ASN A 107 -19.40 -8.22 -0.63
N VAL A 108 -19.97 -8.03 0.56
CA VAL A 108 -20.14 -6.72 1.19
C VAL A 108 -18.94 -6.42 2.07
N PRO A 109 -18.21 -5.29 1.87
CA PRO A 109 -17.02 -4.99 2.64
C PRO A 109 -17.35 -4.68 4.10
N MET A 110 -16.35 -4.80 4.96
CA MET A 110 -16.30 -4.09 6.24
C MET A 110 -15.66 -2.72 6.01
N ILE A 111 -16.06 -1.71 6.78
CA ILE A 111 -15.45 -0.38 6.73
C ILE A 111 -14.67 -0.03 8.00
N ALA A 112 -13.59 0.73 7.79
CA ALA A 112 -12.99 1.61 8.78
C ALA A 112 -12.98 3.04 8.22
N VAL A 113 -13.00 4.04 9.10
CA VAL A 113 -13.05 5.45 8.72
C VAL A 113 -11.91 6.20 9.42
N GLU A 114 -11.11 6.92 8.64
CA GLU A 114 -10.08 7.84 9.11
C GLU A 114 -10.49 9.28 8.75
N ALA A 115 -11.09 9.98 9.72
CA ALA A 115 -11.35 11.41 9.59
C ALA A 115 -10.00 12.15 9.62
N SER A 116 -9.70 12.90 8.55
CA SER A 116 -8.42 13.56 8.34
C SER A 116 -8.44 15.02 8.80
N ASP A 117 -9.55 15.72 8.60
CA ASP A 117 -9.77 17.10 9.05
C ASP A 117 -11.24 17.34 9.39
N VAL A 118 -11.52 18.22 10.37
CA VAL A 118 -12.86 18.59 10.81
C VAL A 118 -12.93 20.07 11.15
N GLU A 119 -13.57 20.87 10.28
CA GLU A 119 -13.71 22.31 10.43
C GLU A 119 -15.14 22.70 10.85
N ILE A 120 -15.27 23.49 11.93
CA ILE A 120 -16.55 24.10 12.34
C ILE A 120 -16.74 25.40 11.55
N ILE A 121 -17.51 25.34 10.47
CA ILE A 121 -17.69 26.46 9.54
C ILE A 121 -18.79 27.46 9.97
N ALA A 122 -19.72 27.05 10.83
CA ALA A 122 -20.74 27.92 11.43
C ALA A 122 -21.36 27.27 12.68
N PRO A 123 -22.09 28.02 13.55
CA PRO A 123 -22.82 27.43 14.66
C PRO A 123 -23.77 26.31 14.21
N GLY A 124 -23.50 25.08 14.65
CA GLY A 124 -24.27 23.90 14.25
C GLY A 124 -24.01 23.40 12.82
N MET A 125 -22.90 23.80 12.18
CA MET A 125 -22.42 23.22 10.92
C MET A 125 -20.93 22.90 10.98
N ALA A 126 -20.54 21.74 10.46
CA ALA A 126 -19.14 21.35 10.32
C ALA A 126 -18.92 20.64 8.98
N VAL A 127 -17.69 20.66 8.49
CA VAL A 127 -17.21 19.89 7.35
C VAL A 127 -16.18 18.89 7.87
N GLU A 128 -16.29 17.64 7.43
CA GLU A 128 -15.33 16.57 7.70
C GLU A 128 -14.79 16.08 6.36
N ASP A 129 -13.47 16.07 6.21
CA ASP A 129 -12.78 15.38 5.12
C ASP A 129 -12.08 14.14 5.69
N GLY A 130 -12.15 13.02 4.98
CA GLY A 130 -11.59 11.77 5.47
C GLY A 130 -11.43 10.69 4.40
N VAL A 131 -11.04 9.51 4.85
CA VAL A 131 -10.86 8.31 4.02
C VAL A 131 -11.67 7.16 4.61
N VAL A 132 -12.48 6.50 3.79
CA VAL A 132 -13.11 5.22 4.13
C VAL A 132 -12.30 4.08 3.52
N HIS A 133 -11.92 3.12 4.37
CA HIS A 133 -11.23 1.91 3.99
C HIS A 133 -12.22 0.75 3.91
N LEU A 134 -12.27 0.10 2.77
CA LEU A 134 -13.16 -1.01 2.44
C LEU A 134 -12.34 -2.30 2.41
N THR A 135 -12.62 -3.20 3.34
CA THR A 135 -12.02 -4.53 3.42
C THR A 135 -13.05 -5.56 2.98
N PHE A 136 -12.84 -6.17 1.82
CA PHE A 136 -13.69 -7.23 1.28
C PHE A 136 -13.31 -8.60 1.88
N ALA A 137 -14.04 -9.65 1.53
CA ALA A 137 -13.65 -11.02 1.87
C ALA A 137 -12.44 -11.49 1.03
N ASP A 138 -12.01 -12.73 1.24
CA ASP A 138 -11.10 -13.47 0.35
C ASP A 138 -9.73 -12.81 0.07
N ASP A 139 -9.16 -12.17 1.10
CA ASP A 139 -7.86 -11.47 1.08
C ASP A 139 -7.70 -10.47 -0.08
N GLU A 140 -8.83 -9.88 -0.54
CA GLU A 140 -8.81 -8.77 -1.48
C GLU A 140 -8.08 -7.55 -0.92
N PRO A 141 -7.38 -6.76 -1.77
CA PRO A 141 -6.63 -5.59 -1.33
C PRO A 141 -7.59 -4.53 -0.75
N VAL A 142 -7.19 -3.88 0.34
CA VAL A 142 -8.01 -2.82 0.95
C VAL A 142 -8.21 -1.71 -0.08
N ARG A 143 -9.47 -1.31 -0.33
CA ARG A 143 -9.77 -0.16 -1.18
C ARG A 143 -10.03 1.07 -0.32
N SER A 144 -9.36 2.18 -0.62
CA SER A 144 -9.51 3.43 0.14
C SER A 144 -10.16 4.50 -0.75
N ILE A 145 -11.22 5.14 -0.27
CA ILE A 145 -11.92 6.22 -0.98
C ILE A 145 -11.93 7.47 -0.10
N SER A 146 -11.45 8.60 -0.63
CA SER A 146 -11.57 9.88 0.06
C SER A 146 -12.99 10.42 -0.04
N TYR A 147 -13.47 11.09 1.00
CA TYR A 147 -14.81 11.65 1.07
C TYR A 147 -14.83 13.02 1.73
N THR A 148 -15.93 13.75 1.52
CA THR A 148 -16.33 14.92 2.30
C THR A 148 -17.73 14.70 2.88
N VAL A 149 -17.92 15.03 4.15
CA VAL A 149 -19.23 15.04 4.83
C VAL A 149 -19.53 16.45 5.34
N ILE A 150 -20.74 16.93 5.08
CA ILE A 150 -21.29 18.15 5.69
C ILE A 150 -22.20 17.72 6.83
N HIS A 151 -21.84 18.10 8.05
CA HIS A 151 -22.62 17.85 9.27
C HIS A 151 -23.47 19.06 9.63
N ALA A 152 -24.68 18.80 10.12
CA ALA A 152 -25.60 19.81 10.63
C ALA A 152 -26.18 19.37 11.98
N LYS A 153 -26.30 20.31 12.92
CA LYS A 153 -26.95 20.11 14.22
C LYS A 153 -28.24 20.94 14.28
N PRO A 154 -29.42 20.33 14.11
CA PRO A 154 -30.69 21.03 14.35
C PRO A 154 -30.75 21.62 15.76
N ALA A 155 -31.49 22.71 15.95
CA ALA A 155 -31.60 23.38 17.24
C ALA A 155 -32.11 22.41 18.33
N GLY A 156 -31.33 22.23 19.40
CA GLY A 156 -31.63 21.26 20.48
C GLY A 156 -31.44 19.79 20.11
N GLY A 157 -30.97 19.47 18.91
CA GLY A 157 -30.76 18.11 18.41
C GLY A 157 -29.31 17.61 18.52
N SER A 158 -29.10 16.38 18.04
CA SER A 158 -27.77 15.80 17.81
C SER A 158 -27.21 16.23 16.45
N TRP A 159 -25.90 16.07 16.27
CA TRP A 159 -25.27 16.16 14.94
C TRP A 159 -25.82 15.07 14.02
N LEU A 160 -26.02 15.41 12.75
CA LEU A 160 -26.50 14.54 11.68
C LEU A 160 -25.78 14.91 10.37
N MET A 161 -25.60 13.93 9.49
CA MET A 161 -25.04 14.16 8.16
C MET A 161 -26.08 14.82 7.24
N ALA A 162 -25.79 16.02 6.75
CA ALA A 162 -26.60 16.72 5.76
C ALA A 162 -26.24 16.28 4.33
N SER A 163 -24.95 16.04 4.08
CA SER A 163 -24.45 15.52 2.80
C SER A 163 -23.24 14.64 3.04
N SER A 164 -23.10 13.54 2.30
CA SER A 164 -21.87 12.75 2.19
C SER A 164 -21.53 12.56 0.73
N ARG A 165 -20.25 12.70 0.37
CA ARG A 165 -19.77 12.60 -1.01
C ARG A 165 -18.47 11.83 -1.09
N SER A 166 -18.48 10.74 -1.84
CA SER A 166 -17.26 10.06 -2.28
C SER A 166 -16.55 10.90 -3.35
N LEU A 167 -15.23 11.00 -3.26
CA LEU A 167 -14.39 11.81 -4.15
C LEU A 167 -13.52 10.94 -5.06
N ALA A 168 -12.41 10.42 -4.56
CA ALA A 168 -11.42 9.72 -5.37
C ALA A 168 -10.98 8.41 -4.68
N GLU A 169 -10.61 7.40 -5.48
CA GLU A 169 -9.95 6.22 -4.93
C GLU A 169 -8.48 6.55 -4.61
N VAL A 170 -8.16 6.54 -3.32
CA VAL A 170 -6.85 6.87 -2.75
C VAL A 170 -6.09 5.63 -2.25
N THR A 171 -6.51 4.43 -2.66
CA THR A 171 -5.81 3.17 -2.34
C THR A 171 -4.31 3.26 -2.65
N THR A 172 -3.50 2.95 -1.64
CA THR A 172 -2.04 3.06 -1.73
C THR A 172 -1.46 2.10 -2.76
N LEU A 173 -0.30 2.42 -3.32
CA LEU A 173 0.36 1.54 -4.29
C LEU A 173 0.75 0.18 -3.69
N SER A 174 1.11 0.14 -2.39
CA SER A 174 1.40 -1.10 -1.63
C SER A 174 0.17 -2.02 -1.59
N GLU A 175 -0.99 -1.52 -1.14
CA GLU A 175 -2.22 -2.33 -1.13
C GLU A 175 -2.60 -2.83 -2.54
N ARG A 176 -2.37 -2.04 -3.59
CA ARG A 176 -2.65 -2.46 -4.98
C ARG A 176 -1.77 -3.60 -5.50
N ILE A 177 -0.55 -3.77 -4.98
CA ILE A 177 0.36 -4.86 -5.38
C ILE A 177 0.38 -6.02 -4.37
N LYS A 178 -0.19 -5.84 -3.19
CA LYS A 178 -0.30 -6.83 -2.12
C LYS A 178 -0.83 -8.22 -2.56
N PRO A 179 -1.80 -8.33 -3.48
CA PRO A 179 -2.25 -9.63 -4.03
C PRO A 179 -1.18 -10.41 -4.81
N LEU A 180 -0.02 -9.79 -5.09
CA LEU A 180 1.15 -10.40 -5.74
C LEU A 180 2.31 -10.63 -4.79
N HIS A 181 2.19 -10.30 -3.50
CA HIS A 181 3.26 -10.52 -2.51
C HIS A 181 3.63 -12.01 -2.35
N TRP A 182 2.77 -12.94 -2.78
CA TRP A 182 3.14 -14.36 -2.84
C TRP A 182 4.28 -14.65 -3.83
N LEU A 183 4.54 -13.77 -4.82
CA LEU A 183 5.70 -13.86 -5.70
C LEU A 183 7.03 -13.53 -4.99
N ILE A 184 7.01 -12.83 -3.86
CA ILE A 184 8.24 -12.48 -3.12
C ILE A 184 8.95 -13.76 -2.65
N GLY A 185 10.27 -13.79 -2.82
CA GLY A 185 11.16 -14.89 -2.47
C GLY A 185 11.97 -15.42 -3.65
N GLU A 186 12.65 -16.54 -3.41
CA GLU A 186 13.49 -17.23 -4.40
C GLU A 186 12.71 -18.38 -5.06
N TRP A 187 12.86 -18.50 -6.37
CA TRP A 187 12.20 -19.47 -7.22
C TRP A 187 13.22 -20.12 -8.15
N THR A 188 13.13 -21.44 -8.33
CA THR A 188 13.95 -22.19 -9.28
C THR A 188 13.05 -22.96 -10.22
N LEU A 189 13.37 -22.95 -11.51
CA LEU A 189 12.91 -23.90 -12.50
C LEU A 189 14.10 -24.71 -13.03
N GLU A 190 13.87 -26.01 -13.20
CA GLU A 190 14.70 -26.92 -13.98
C GLU A 190 13.80 -27.54 -15.06
N GLY A 191 14.20 -27.42 -16.32
CA GLY A 191 13.45 -27.87 -17.49
C GLY A 191 14.22 -28.87 -18.34
N GLU A 192 13.71 -29.14 -19.54
CA GLU A 192 14.38 -29.97 -20.55
C GLU A 192 15.60 -29.23 -21.15
N ASP A 193 16.46 -29.96 -21.87
CA ASP A 193 17.65 -29.44 -22.55
C ASP A 193 18.63 -28.61 -21.68
N GLY A 194 18.61 -28.86 -20.36
CA GLY A 194 19.45 -28.15 -19.40
C GLY A 194 18.96 -26.75 -19.04
N LEU A 195 17.77 -26.35 -19.48
CA LEU A 195 17.16 -25.07 -19.12
C LEU A 195 17.02 -24.97 -17.60
N ARG A 196 17.62 -23.94 -17.01
CA ARG A 196 17.48 -23.58 -15.61
C ARG A 196 17.22 -22.08 -15.51
N ILE A 197 16.22 -21.72 -14.70
CA ILE A 197 15.90 -20.33 -14.37
C ILE A 197 15.90 -20.20 -12.85
N ASP A 198 16.84 -19.45 -12.29
CA ASP A 198 16.82 -19.02 -10.90
C ASP A 198 16.34 -17.57 -10.84
N MET A 199 15.27 -17.29 -10.09
CA MET A 199 14.61 -16.00 -10.02
C MET A 199 14.40 -15.57 -8.57
N VAL A 200 14.82 -14.36 -8.23
CA VAL A 200 14.58 -13.75 -6.92
C VAL A 200 13.66 -12.55 -7.10
N ILE A 201 12.59 -12.45 -6.32
CA ILE A 201 11.67 -11.31 -6.31
C ILE A 201 11.62 -10.72 -4.91
N ASN A 202 11.84 -9.42 -4.80
CA ASN A 202 11.78 -8.65 -3.56
C ASN A 202 10.79 -7.49 -3.68
N LEU A 203 10.32 -6.98 -2.55
CA LEU A 203 9.59 -5.71 -2.48
C LEU A 203 10.61 -4.56 -2.44
N ASP A 204 10.36 -3.44 -3.13
CA ASP A 204 11.23 -2.26 -3.04
C ASP A 204 11.10 -1.56 -1.68
N ASP A 205 12.10 -0.77 -1.28
CA ASP A 205 12.19 -0.04 0.00
C ASP A 205 10.97 0.85 0.35
N ARG A 206 10.06 1.07 -0.61
CA ARG A 206 8.87 1.93 -0.48
C ARG A 206 7.55 1.17 -0.67
N GLU A 207 7.60 -0.13 -0.89
CA GLU A 207 6.46 -1.01 -1.12
C GLU A 207 5.55 -0.57 -2.27
N LYS A 208 6.14 -0.13 -3.38
CA LYS A 208 5.43 0.33 -4.60
C LYS A 208 5.65 -0.59 -5.78
N TYR A 209 6.71 -1.40 -5.73
CA TYR A 209 7.11 -2.31 -6.80
C TYR A 209 7.61 -3.62 -6.23
N LEU A 210 7.29 -4.72 -6.91
CA LEU A 210 8.10 -5.93 -6.86
C LEU A 210 9.26 -5.75 -7.84
N LEU A 211 10.47 -5.98 -7.37
CA LEU A 211 11.70 -5.98 -8.15
C LEU A 211 12.19 -7.42 -8.24
N GLY A 212 12.40 -7.93 -9.44
CA GLY A 212 12.94 -9.27 -9.63
C GLY A 212 14.17 -9.29 -10.52
N GLU A 213 15.01 -10.28 -10.29
CA GLU A 213 16.17 -10.61 -11.11
C GLU A 213 16.14 -12.12 -11.35
N ALA A 214 16.32 -12.53 -12.61
CA ALA A 214 16.38 -13.92 -13.00
C ALA A 214 17.67 -14.20 -13.79
N LEU A 215 18.32 -15.32 -13.48
CA LEU A 215 19.41 -15.89 -14.27
C LEU A 215 18.85 -17.07 -15.06
N VAL A 216 18.91 -16.96 -16.39
CA VAL A 216 18.55 -18.01 -17.34
C VAL A 216 19.83 -18.66 -17.86
N THR A 217 19.84 -19.99 -17.87
CA THR A 217 20.94 -20.82 -18.37
C THR A 217 20.37 -22.01 -19.12
N ASP A 218 21.00 -22.44 -20.21
CA ASP A 218 20.69 -23.68 -20.91
C ASP A 218 21.98 -24.35 -21.41
N ALA A 219 21.88 -25.47 -22.13
CA ALA A 219 23.04 -26.25 -22.58
C ALA A 219 23.73 -25.73 -23.87
N ILE A 220 23.22 -24.67 -24.49
CA ILE A 220 23.54 -24.23 -25.86
C ILE A 220 23.96 -22.76 -25.90
N SER A 221 23.29 -21.89 -25.13
CA SER A 221 23.47 -20.43 -25.14
C SER A 221 24.33 -19.91 -23.98
N ASP A 222 24.80 -18.67 -24.11
CA ASP A 222 25.43 -17.96 -22.99
C ASP A 222 24.36 -17.56 -21.95
N SER A 223 24.73 -17.54 -20.67
CA SER A 223 23.81 -17.22 -19.58
C SER A 223 23.24 -15.79 -19.69
N GLN A 224 21.91 -15.66 -19.62
CA GLN A 224 21.19 -14.40 -19.76
C GLN A 224 20.61 -13.93 -18.42
N THR A 225 20.74 -12.65 -18.09
CA THR A 225 20.08 -12.06 -16.91
C THR A 225 18.84 -11.28 -17.33
N VAL A 226 17.70 -11.51 -16.68
CA VAL A 226 16.46 -10.75 -16.90
C VAL A 226 16.08 -10.01 -15.62
N ASN A 227 16.03 -8.68 -15.70
CA ASN A 227 15.49 -7.83 -14.65
C ASN A 227 14.00 -7.62 -14.90
N LEU A 228 13.16 -7.73 -13.87
CA LEU A 228 11.73 -7.44 -13.93
C LEU A 228 11.31 -6.43 -12.87
N ARG A 229 10.29 -5.64 -13.19
CA ARG A 229 9.60 -4.76 -12.25
C ARG A 229 8.11 -4.89 -12.44
N ILE A 230 7.38 -5.16 -11.36
CA ILE A 230 5.92 -5.23 -11.34
C ILE A 230 5.40 -4.13 -10.41
N GLY A 231 4.41 -3.36 -10.84
CA GLY A 231 3.83 -2.28 -10.04
C GLY A 231 2.47 -1.84 -10.55
N TRP A 232 1.81 -0.92 -9.86
CA TRP A 232 0.56 -0.36 -10.34
C TRP A 232 0.78 0.74 -11.39
N ASN A 233 0.12 0.61 -12.55
CA ASN A 233 0.07 1.64 -13.58
C ASN A 233 -1.25 2.43 -13.48
N PRO A 234 -1.21 3.71 -13.05
CA PRO A 234 -2.42 4.52 -12.89
C PRO A 234 -3.07 4.92 -14.23
N ALA A 235 -2.35 4.86 -15.37
CA ALA A 235 -2.91 5.20 -16.67
C ALA A 235 -3.81 4.09 -17.23
N THR A 236 -3.59 2.84 -16.82
CA THR A 236 -4.37 1.66 -17.23
C THR A 236 -5.19 1.05 -16.08
N SER A 237 -5.18 1.68 -14.90
CA SER A 237 -5.81 1.20 -13.66
C SER A 237 -5.62 -0.30 -13.41
N SER A 238 -4.38 -0.77 -13.56
CA SER A 238 -4.03 -2.19 -13.50
C SER A 238 -2.61 -2.38 -12.97
N VAL A 239 -2.31 -3.57 -12.46
CA VAL A 239 -0.92 -4.00 -12.29
C VAL A 239 -0.28 -4.08 -13.68
N TYR A 240 1.00 -3.76 -13.76
CA TYR A 240 1.76 -3.70 -14.99
C TYR A 240 3.20 -4.14 -14.73
N TRP A 241 3.80 -4.82 -15.70
CA TRP A 241 5.21 -5.23 -15.61
C TRP A 241 6.07 -4.63 -16.71
N TRP A 242 7.37 -4.63 -16.44
CA TRP A 242 8.44 -4.38 -17.40
C TRP A 242 9.55 -5.41 -17.16
N THR A 243 10.10 -5.95 -18.24
CA THR A 243 11.26 -6.85 -18.22
C THR A 243 12.36 -6.29 -19.12
N PHE A 244 13.62 -6.54 -18.75
CA PHE A 244 14.81 -6.10 -19.47
C PHE A 244 15.84 -7.23 -19.39
N ASP A 245 16.26 -7.76 -20.54
CA ASP A 245 17.32 -8.78 -20.58
C ASP A 245 18.72 -8.16 -20.76
N SER A 246 19.75 -8.96 -20.51
CA SER A 246 21.16 -8.56 -20.57
C SER A 246 21.66 -8.24 -21.97
N ASP A 247 20.96 -8.68 -23.02
CA ASP A 247 21.33 -8.47 -24.42
C ASP A 247 20.74 -7.16 -24.97
N GLY A 248 19.79 -6.56 -24.24
CA GLY A 248 19.17 -5.27 -24.54
C GLY A 248 17.72 -5.38 -25.01
N GLY A 249 17.15 -6.58 -25.03
CA GLY A 249 15.73 -6.78 -25.23
C GLY A 249 14.90 -6.34 -24.01
N ASN A 250 13.63 -6.06 -24.27
CA ASN A 250 12.68 -5.59 -23.25
C ASN A 250 11.25 -6.00 -23.60
N ALA A 251 10.43 -6.23 -22.58
CA ALA A 251 9.00 -6.44 -22.75
C ALA A 251 8.20 -5.76 -21.64
N CYS A 252 6.91 -5.54 -21.88
CA CYS A 252 6.00 -4.93 -20.92
C CYS A 252 4.55 -5.31 -21.21
N GLY A 253 3.65 -5.05 -20.25
CA GLY A 253 2.27 -5.50 -20.37
C GLY A 253 1.42 -5.36 -19.09
N PRO A 254 0.10 -5.20 -19.21
CA PRO A 254 -0.81 -5.21 -18.07
C PRO A 254 -1.04 -6.63 -17.56
N TRP A 255 -1.29 -6.71 -16.26
CA TRP A 255 -1.71 -7.89 -15.51
C TRP A 255 -3.19 -7.75 -15.13
N ALA A 256 -3.95 -8.84 -15.25
CA ALA A 256 -5.34 -8.93 -14.81
C ALA A 256 -5.55 -10.21 -13.99
N ARG A 257 -6.22 -10.10 -12.84
CA ARG A 257 -6.63 -11.27 -12.04
C ARG A 257 -7.85 -11.93 -12.66
N ARG A 258 -7.85 -13.25 -12.79
CA ARG A 258 -8.96 -14.06 -13.31
C ARG A 258 -9.17 -15.27 -12.39
N GLY A 259 -9.96 -15.07 -11.33
CA GLY A 259 -10.03 -16.03 -10.23
C GLY A 259 -8.68 -16.10 -9.51
N ASP A 260 -8.05 -17.27 -9.54
CA ASP A 260 -6.77 -17.55 -8.86
C ASP A 260 -5.54 -17.39 -9.77
N GLU A 261 -5.73 -17.26 -11.09
CA GLU A 261 -4.64 -16.97 -12.04
C GLU A 261 -4.47 -15.46 -12.29
N TRP A 262 -3.23 -15.06 -12.54
CA TRP A 262 -2.88 -13.76 -13.10
C TRP A 262 -2.57 -13.90 -14.58
N VAL A 263 -3.32 -13.19 -15.41
CA VAL A 263 -3.12 -13.16 -16.87
C VAL A 263 -2.33 -11.91 -17.25
N VAL A 264 -1.23 -12.10 -17.99
CA VAL A 264 -0.33 -11.04 -18.47
C VAL A 264 -0.35 -11.03 -19.98
N ASN A 265 -0.70 -9.91 -20.59
CA ASN A 265 -0.58 -9.74 -22.04
C ASN A 265 0.66 -8.91 -22.33
N SER A 266 1.73 -9.56 -22.80
CA SER A 266 3.04 -8.95 -22.95
C SER A 266 3.39 -8.68 -24.41
N THR A 267 4.00 -7.52 -24.64
CA THR A 267 4.62 -7.13 -25.91
C THR A 267 6.06 -6.69 -25.65
N GLY A 268 6.98 -6.98 -26.56
CA GLY A 268 8.38 -6.62 -26.39
C GLY A 268 9.16 -6.51 -27.70
N ILE A 269 10.45 -6.25 -27.57
CA ILE A 269 11.41 -6.09 -28.66
C ILE A 269 12.71 -6.77 -28.22
N THR A 270 13.31 -7.62 -29.07
CA THR A 270 14.63 -8.26 -28.83
C THR A 270 15.79 -7.29 -29.09
N ALA A 271 17.02 -7.70 -28.74
CA ALA A 271 18.24 -6.96 -29.09
C ALA A 271 18.37 -6.70 -30.62
N ASP A 272 17.91 -7.64 -31.45
CA ASP A 272 17.90 -7.56 -32.92
C ASP A 272 16.70 -6.78 -33.49
N ALA A 273 15.97 -6.05 -32.64
CA ALA A 273 14.78 -5.27 -32.96
C ALA A 273 13.57 -6.09 -33.46
N GLU A 274 13.52 -7.39 -33.16
CA GLU A 274 12.37 -8.25 -33.49
C GLU A 274 11.24 -8.06 -32.48
N VAL A 275 10.00 -7.89 -32.97
CA VAL A 275 8.83 -7.74 -32.10
C VAL A 275 8.43 -9.08 -31.50
N THR A 276 8.19 -9.08 -30.19
CA THR A 276 7.65 -10.23 -29.44
C THR A 276 6.26 -9.94 -28.89
N ALA A 277 5.43 -10.98 -28.79
CA ALA A 277 4.15 -10.92 -28.07
C ALA A 277 3.82 -12.27 -27.41
N SER A 278 3.05 -12.24 -26.34
CA SER A 278 2.52 -13.45 -25.67
C SER A 278 1.35 -13.11 -24.74
N SER A 279 0.47 -14.09 -24.51
CA SER A 279 -0.41 -14.11 -23.35
C SER A 279 0.15 -15.12 -22.34
N GLN A 280 0.11 -14.81 -21.05
CA GLN A 280 0.76 -15.61 -20.02
C GLN A 280 -0.19 -15.79 -18.84
N ALA A 281 -0.29 -17.00 -18.30
CA ALA A 281 -1.11 -17.32 -17.13
C ALA A 281 -0.20 -17.79 -16.00
N ILE A 282 -0.24 -17.09 -14.87
CA ILE A 282 0.59 -17.31 -13.70
C ILE A 282 -0.32 -17.72 -12.55
N LEU A 283 -0.20 -18.98 -12.11
CA LEU A 283 -1.01 -19.60 -11.07
C LEU A 283 -0.11 -20.02 -9.90
N ARG A 284 -0.53 -19.70 -8.67
CA ARG A 284 0.10 -20.22 -7.45
C ARG A 284 -0.42 -21.62 -7.14
N ASP A 285 0.49 -22.56 -6.92
CA ASP A 285 0.21 -23.96 -6.58
C ASP A 285 1.05 -24.34 -5.35
N GLY A 286 0.57 -23.91 -4.17
CA GLY A 286 1.27 -24.05 -2.88
C GLY A 286 2.57 -23.23 -2.81
N ASP A 287 3.69 -23.95 -2.69
CA ASP A 287 5.07 -23.44 -2.77
C ASP A 287 5.66 -23.57 -4.18
N SER A 288 4.82 -23.83 -5.19
CA SER A 288 5.19 -23.77 -6.60
C SER A 288 4.35 -22.74 -7.35
N MET A 289 4.82 -22.36 -8.53
CA MET A 289 4.15 -21.47 -9.47
C MET A 289 4.11 -22.15 -10.83
N VAL A 290 2.92 -22.27 -11.39
CA VAL A 290 2.73 -22.72 -12.78
C VAL A 290 2.61 -21.48 -13.65
N TRP A 291 3.51 -21.35 -14.62
CA TRP A 291 3.55 -20.22 -15.54
C TRP A 291 3.43 -20.75 -16.97
N THR A 292 2.24 -20.61 -17.53
CA THR A 292 1.95 -20.97 -18.92
C THR A 292 2.14 -19.74 -19.80
N THR A 293 2.78 -19.91 -20.95
CA THR A 293 2.97 -18.85 -21.96
C THR A 293 2.40 -19.35 -23.28
N SER A 294 1.44 -18.61 -23.83
CA SER A 294 0.69 -18.98 -25.04
C SER A 294 0.58 -17.82 -26.02
N GLN A 295 0.08 -18.11 -27.23
CA GLN A 295 -0.03 -17.11 -28.31
C GLN A 295 1.31 -16.39 -28.56
N ARG A 296 2.40 -17.15 -28.44
CA ARG A 296 3.76 -16.61 -28.49
C ARG A 296 4.12 -16.24 -29.92
N MET A 297 4.65 -15.03 -30.09
CA MET A 297 5.08 -14.49 -31.37
C MET A 297 6.51 -13.97 -31.26
N LEU A 298 7.33 -14.23 -32.28
CA LEU A 298 8.67 -13.65 -32.49
C LEU A 298 8.81 -13.32 -33.98
N ALA A 299 9.21 -12.09 -34.33
CA ALA A 299 9.40 -11.67 -35.72
C ALA A 299 8.17 -11.93 -36.64
N CYS A 300 6.95 -11.85 -36.08
CA CYS A 300 5.67 -12.22 -36.72
C CYS A 300 5.47 -13.72 -37.02
N GLU A 301 6.34 -14.61 -36.55
CA GLU A 301 6.15 -16.07 -36.56
C GLU A 301 5.57 -16.56 -35.22
N ALA A 302 4.69 -17.57 -35.27
CA ALA A 302 4.07 -18.15 -34.09
C ALA A 302 4.95 -19.25 -33.49
N LEU A 303 5.20 -19.18 -32.18
CA LEU A 303 5.97 -20.16 -31.42
C LEU A 303 5.05 -21.09 -30.62
N PRO A 304 5.46 -22.33 -30.31
CA PRO A 304 4.70 -23.24 -29.45
C PRO A 304 4.46 -22.65 -28.05
N ASP A 305 3.29 -22.93 -27.50
CA ASP A 305 2.97 -22.67 -26.09
C ASP A 305 3.92 -23.45 -25.17
N LEU A 306 4.34 -22.85 -24.05
CA LEU A 306 5.24 -23.46 -23.07
C LEU A 306 4.67 -23.34 -21.67
N THR A 307 4.80 -24.40 -20.86
CA THR A 307 4.39 -24.42 -19.46
C THR A 307 5.59 -24.67 -18.56
N TYR A 308 5.82 -23.74 -17.65
CA TYR A 308 6.90 -23.74 -16.69
C TYR A 308 6.36 -24.05 -15.29
N ARG A 309 7.10 -24.83 -14.50
CA ARG A 309 6.85 -25.00 -13.06
C ARG A 309 8.06 -24.52 -12.28
N PHE A 310 7.90 -23.40 -11.61
CA PHE A 310 8.86 -22.89 -10.66
C PHE A 310 8.55 -23.46 -9.28
N VAL A 311 9.57 -23.82 -8.51
CA VAL A 311 9.46 -24.25 -7.11
C VAL A 311 10.17 -23.22 -6.25
N ARG A 312 9.55 -22.81 -5.15
CA ARG A 312 10.17 -21.89 -4.18
C ARG A 312 11.38 -22.57 -3.56
N ARG A 313 12.53 -21.88 -3.55
CA ARG A 313 13.71 -22.37 -2.82
C ARG A 313 13.45 -22.24 -1.32
N ALA A 314 13.66 -23.32 -0.57
CA ALA A 314 13.65 -23.25 0.88
C ALA A 314 14.79 -22.33 1.36
N PRO A 315 14.61 -21.54 2.43
CA PRO A 315 15.72 -20.79 3.03
C PRO A 315 16.84 -21.75 3.42
N ASP A 316 18.08 -21.32 3.26
CA ASP A 316 19.25 -22.13 3.63
C ASP A 316 19.09 -22.68 5.05
N PRO A 317 19.34 -23.99 5.28
CA PRO A 317 19.23 -24.56 6.60
C PRO A 317 20.17 -23.81 7.54
N ILE A 318 19.63 -23.22 8.61
CA ILE A 318 20.41 -22.55 9.64
C ILE A 318 21.37 -23.60 10.21
N SER A 319 22.63 -23.50 9.81
CA SER A 319 23.69 -24.38 10.28
C SER A 319 23.99 -24.02 11.73
N LEU A 320 23.24 -24.62 12.64
CA LEU A 320 23.54 -24.61 14.06
C LEU A 320 24.91 -25.25 14.24
N LEU A 321 25.93 -24.42 14.49
CA LEU A 321 27.30 -24.83 14.72
C LEU A 321 27.31 -25.97 15.76
N SER A 322 27.93 -27.09 15.38
CA SER A 322 28.07 -28.26 16.24
C SER A 322 28.73 -27.88 17.58
N PRO A 323 28.30 -28.47 18.71
CA PRO A 323 28.79 -28.10 20.05
C PRO A 323 30.20 -28.62 20.38
N GLU A 324 31.13 -28.60 19.43
CA GLU A 324 32.53 -29.06 19.62
C GLU A 324 33.48 -27.91 20.03
N ASP A 325 33.18 -26.66 19.69
CA ASP A 325 34.01 -25.50 20.07
C ASP A 325 33.84 -25.02 21.54
N ALA A 326 32.92 -25.64 22.30
CA ALA A 326 32.72 -25.34 23.73
C ALA A 326 33.68 -26.11 24.67
N GLY A 327 34.65 -26.85 24.12
CA GLY A 327 35.40 -27.91 24.83
C GLY A 327 36.87 -27.62 25.21
N GLN A 328 37.34 -26.37 25.23
CA GLN A 328 38.76 -26.07 25.48
C GLN A 328 39.03 -24.92 26.48
N ALA A 329 38.30 -24.90 27.60
CA ALA A 329 38.54 -23.95 28.69
C ALA A 329 38.26 -24.52 30.09
N ASP A 330 38.99 -25.57 30.51
CA ASP A 330 39.68 -25.56 31.82
C ASP A 330 40.57 -26.79 32.02
N LYS A 331 41.85 -26.56 32.37
CA LYS A 331 42.67 -27.57 33.07
C LYS A 331 43.81 -26.91 33.84
N VAL A 332 43.44 -26.15 34.86
CA VAL A 332 44.38 -25.70 35.90
C VAL A 332 44.96 -26.93 36.62
N GLU A 333 46.26 -27.15 36.53
CA GLU A 333 46.96 -28.15 37.34
C GLU A 333 47.00 -27.73 38.82
N PRO A 334 46.71 -28.63 39.77
CA PRO A 334 46.95 -28.36 41.18
C PRO A 334 48.44 -28.53 41.51
N ALA A 335 49.05 -27.49 42.06
CA ALA A 335 50.45 -27.51 42.47
C ALA A 335 50.70 -28.54 43.58
N THR A 336 51.53 -29.56 43.30
CA THR A 336 52.03 -30.49 44.31
C THR A 336 53.18 -29.84 45.08
N ALA A 337 52.91 -29.46 46.33
CA ALA A 337 53.97 -29.16 47.29
C ALA A 337 54.71 -30.45 47.67
N THR A 338 56.04 -30.42 47.61
CA THR A 338 56.90 -31.43 48.24
C THR A 338 58.02 -30.71 48.96
N ASP A 339 58.14 -30.97 50.26
CA ASP A 339 59.13 -30.36 51.15
C ASP A 339 60.24 -31.39 51.51
N GLY A 340 61.44 -30.88 51.80
CA GLY A 340 62.47 -31.59 52.56
C GLY A 340 63.41 -32.56 51.81
N LYS A 341 64.56 -32.04 51.34
CA LYS A 341 65.83 -32.34 52.02
C LYS A 341 66.98 -31.37 51.69
#